data_AF-A0A150RHE4-F1
#
_entry.id   AF-A0A150RHE4-F1
#
_cell.length_a   1.000
_cell.length_b   1.000
_cell.length_c   1.000
_cell.angle_alpha   90.00
_cell.angle_beta   90.00
_cell.angle_gamma   90.00
#
_symmetry.space_group_name_H-M   'P 1'
#
loop_
_entity.id
_entity.type
_entity.pdbx_description
1 polymer ?
#
loop_
_entity_poly.entity_id
_entity_poly.type
_entity_poly.pdbx_seq_one_letter_code
_entity_poly.pdbx_strand_id
1 'polypeptide(L)'
;MMITRKILYVPLLAALPACGGGGGDEPARDVVFGHCDYVNSFTKEEECREYRGASWTDAGARADCDEEAGALSDGACARAATLGTCVIPAGEGMSIHVIASGDDTSMCSTVGQACESFARGDFEPTADCEGKLDDPPPQPVEPEAELVCSEPLEGEPPGQSEGGQVCTWRSMSGCTEPGRNFADYVSCEPLYDVRGYYPAPPMPEATRDPRLDDPAYAAELTWVKEQIESCSCVCCHQGSETPAGAAIWDTEFEGNFVSAFSPWGLAFMGGYVKSSIFGSRAPEENNGFSRDVSGTPTTDIDRMVKFFTEELRHRGYAPEDFSEDSPGSF
;
A
#
# COMPACT_ATOMS: atom_id res chain seq x y z
N MET A 1 -79.99 -36.72 21.92
CA MET A 1 -79.39 -37.02 23.24
C MET A 1 -77.89 -36.91 23.09
N MET A 2 -77.32 -35.73 23.34
CA MET A 2 -75.89 -35.52 23.54
C MET A 2 -75.72 -34.23 24.35
N ILE A 3 -74.93 -34.36 25.41
CA ILE A 3 -74.82 -33.46 26.54
C ILE A 3 -73.80 -32.37 26.23
N THR A 4 -74.19 -31.15 26.58
CA THR A 4 -73.43 -29.90 26.57
C THR A 4 -72.20 -29.97 27.48
N ARG A 5 -71.03 -29.54 26.99
CA ARG A 5 -69.96 -29.01 27.85
C ARG A 5 -69.42 -27.71 27.25
N LYS A 6 -69.75 -26.60 27.92
CA LYS A 6 -69.12 -25.28 27.73
C LYS A 6 -67.75 -25.33 28.39
N ILE A 7 -66.69 -24.96 27.65
CA ILE A 7 -65.38 -24.66 28.22
C ILE A 7 -65.16 -23.15 28.08
N LEU A 8 -65.08 -22.50 29.24
CA LEU A 8 -64.58 -21.12 29.39
C LEU A 8 -63.11 -21.08 28.96
N TYR A 9 -62.78 -20.21 28.01
CA TYR A 9 -61.39 -19.79 27.80
C TYR A 9 -61.15 -18.53 28.62
N VAL A 10 -60.31 -18.67 29.65
CA VAL A 10 -59.68 -17.58 30.42
C VAL A 10 -58.35 -17.28 29.73
N PRO A 11 -58.00 -16.01 29.44
CA PRO A 11 -56.72 -15.69 28.82
C PRO A 11 -55.61 -15.86 29.86
N LEU A 12 -54.70 -16.81 29.59
CA LEU A 12 -53.48 -16.98 30.36
C LEU A 12 -52.48 -15.92 29.88
N LEU A 13 -52.34 -14.83 30.64
CA LEU A 13 -51.16 -13.97 30.56
C LEU A 13 -49.94 -14.81 30.99
N ALA A 14 -49.15 -15.26 30.02
CA ALA A 14 -47.81 -15.75 30.26
C ALA A 14 -46.86 -14.56 30.31
N ALA A 15 -46.48 -14.17 31.53
CA ALA A 15 -45.34 -13.29 31.76
C ALA A 15 -44.07 -14.05 31.36
N LEU A 16 -43.43 -13.62 30.26
CA LEU A 16 -42.08 -14.03 29.92
C LEU A 16 -41.09 -13.30 30.84
N PRO A 17 -40.14 -13.99 31.49
CA PRO A 17 -39.11 -13.34 32.28
C PRO A 17 -38.17 -12.57 31.36
N ALA A 18 -38.01 -11.28 31.65
CA ALA A 18 -36.90 -10.48 31.19
C ALA A 18 -35.62 -10.98 31.89
N CYS A 19 -34.91 -11.90 31.24
CA CYS A 19 -33.47 -12.08 31.39
C CYS A 19 -32.85 -11.24 30.28
N GLY A 20 -32.34 -10.05 30.55
CA GLY A 20 -31.01 -9.91 31.14
C GLY A 20 -30.01 -10.02 30.00
N GLY A 21 -29.77 -8.89 29.33
CA GLY A 21 -28.78 -8.80 28.26
C GLY A 21 -27.44 -9.27 28.78
N GLY A 22 -27.02 -10.46 28.35
CA GLY A 22 -25.64 -10.88 28.44
C GLY A 22 -24.84 -9.93 27.57
N GLY A 23 -23.94 -9.18 28.19
CA GLY A 23 -22.86 -8.53 27.45
C GLY A 23 -22.20 -9.61 26.61
N GLY A 24 -22.12 -9.36 25.31
CA GLY A 24 -21.30 -10.19 24.43
C GLY A 24 -19.89 -10.12 24.96
N ASP A 25 -19.35 -11.28 25.32
CA ASP A 25 -17.92 -11.47 25.50
C ASP A 25 -17.20 -11.02 24.21
N GLU A 26 -16.62 -9.82 24.23
CA GLU A 26 -15.40 -9.50 23.47
C GLU A 26 -14.20 -9.34 24.43
N PRO A 27 -13.63 -10.42 25.02
CA PRO A 27 -12.32 -10.36 25.68
C PRO A 27 -11.21 -11.06 24.86
N ALA A 28 -11.52 -11.63 23.69
CA ALA A 28 -10.57 -12.45 22.95
C ALA A 28 -9.52 -11.64 22.18
N ARG A 29 -9.82 -10.39 21.81
CA ARG A 29 -8.92 -9.52 21.00
C ARG A 29 -7.86 -8.78 21.83
N ASP A 30 -8.05 -8.66 23.15
CA ASP A 30 -7.09 -7.97 24.04
C ASP A 30 -5.99 -8.91 24.57
N VAL A 31 -6.05 -10.21 24.25
CA VAL A 31 -5.02 -11.17 24.67
C VAL A 31 -3.80 -10.99 23.78
N VAL A 32 -2.70 -10.53 24.37
CA VAL A 32 -1.38 -10.52 23.71
C VAL A 32 -0.80 -11.93 23.74
N PHE A 33 -0.67 -12.53 22.56
CA PHE A 33 0.00 -13.82 22.37
C PHE A 33 1.53 -13.66 22.54
N GLY A 34 2.11 -12.66 21.87
CA GLY A 34 3.53 -12.33 21.90
C GLY A 34 3.81 -11.10 21.05
N HIS A 35 5.08 -10.78 20.84
CA HIS A 35 5.50 -9.68 19.97
C HIS A 35 6.71 -10.05 19.12
N CYS A 36 6.86 -9.35 18.00
CA CYS A 36 8.03 -9.39 17.15
C CYS A 36 8.74 -8.05 17.20
N ASP A 37 9.99 -8.04 17.69
CA ASP A 37 10.89 -6.90 17.50
C ASP A 37 11.63 -7.04 16.17
N TYR A 38 11.63 -5.99 15.36
CA TYR A 38 12.27 -5.97 14.06
C TYR A 38 12.83 -4.58 13.75
N VAL A 39 13.70 -4.50 12.75
CA VAL A 39 14.13 -3.22 12.19
C VAL A 39 13.27 -2.95 10.97
N ASN A 40 12.46 -1.90 11.02
CA ASN A 40 11.56 -1.58 9.92
C ASN A 40 12.37 -1.24 8.67
N SER A 41 12.03 -1.90 7.56
CA SER A 41 12.81 -1.78 6.33
C SER A 41 12.70 -0.40 5.67
N PHE A 42 11.66 0.38 5.96
CA PHE A 42 11.46 1.74 5.44
C PHE A 42 12.15 2.78 6.31
N THR A 43 11.87 2.77 7.61
CA THR A 43 12.37 3.80 8.54
C THR A 43 13.78 3.51 9.04
N LYS A 44 14.23 2.25 8.93
CA LYS A 44 15.48 1.73 9.52
C LYS A 44 15.52 1.82 11.05
N GLU A 45 14.38 2.08 11.68
CA GLU A 45 14.24 2.17 13.13
C GLU A 45 13.77 0.84 13.72
N GLU A 46 14.05 0.64 15.01
CA GLU A 46 13.52 -0.51 15.75
C GLU A 46 12.01 -0.34 15.98
N GLU A 47 11.23 -1.26 15.43
CA GLU A 47 9.80 -1.34 15.62
C GLU A 47 9.41 -2.62 16.35
N CYS A 48 8.18 -2.65 16.84
CA CYS A 48 7.60 -3.81 17.49
C CYS A 48 6.16 -3.98 17.05
N ARG A 49 5.78 -5.21 16.76
CA ARG A 49 4.38 -5.57 16.53
C ARG A 49 3.93 -6.64 17.52
N GLU A 50 2.72 -6.49 18.04
CA GLU A 50 2.11 -7.48 18.93
C GLU A 50 1.13 -8.35 18.16
N TYR A 51 1.21 -9.65 18.42
CA TYR A 51 0.24 -10.63 17.97
C TYR A 51 -0.87 -10.70 19.00
N ARG A 52 -2.07 -10.23 18.65
CA ARG A 52 -3.22 -10.21 19.55
C ARG A 52 -4.35 -11.11 19.06
N GLY A 53 -4.99 -11.80 20.00
CA GLY A 53 -6.02 -12.78 19.72
C GLY A 53 -5.68 -14.18 20.21
N ALA A 54 -6.68 -14.87 20.75
CA ALA A 54 -6.54 -16.25 21.23
C ALA A 54 -6.32 -17.29 20.10
N SER A 55 -6.56 -16.91 18.84
CA SER A 55 -6.42 -17.79 17.68
C SER A 55 -4.98 -17.86 17.13
N TRP A 56 -4.06 -17.03 17.64
CA TRP A 56 -2.65 -17.12 17.27
C TRP A 56 -2.03 -18.44 17.70
N THR A 57 -1.07 -18.92 16.89
CA THR A 57 -0.26 -20.10 17.17
C THR A 57 1.21 -19.73 17.08
N ASP A 58 2.08 -20.48 17.76
CA ASP A 58 3.54 -20.26 17.66
C ASP A 58 4.02 -20.29 16.21
N ALA A 59 3.51 -21.23 15.41
CA ALA A 59 3.87 -21.35 14.01
C ALA A 59 3.42 -20.15 13.17
N GLY A 60 2.19 -19.65 13.41
CA GLY A 60 1.67 -18.49 12.70
C GLY A 60 2.40 -17.20 13.06
N ALA A 61 2.55 -16.92 14.36
CA ALA A 61 3.24 -15.73 14.83
C ALA A 61 4.74 -15.73 14.45
N ARG A 62 5.38 -16.91 14.45
CA ARG A 62 6.75 -17.06 13.97
C ARG A 62 6.86 -16.80 12.47
N ALA A 63 5.96 -17.36 11.67
CA ALA A 63 5.99 -17.17 10.22
C ALA A 63 5.87 -15.68 9.85
N ASP A 64 4.92 -14.96 10.45
CA ASP A 64 4.76 -13.52 10.26
C ASP A 64 6.01 -12.73 10.73
N CYS A 65 6.52 -13.04 11.92
CA CYS A 65 7.71 -12.35 12.44
C CYS A 65 8.96 -12.59 11.59
N ASP A 66 9.10 -13.79 11.01
CA ASP A 66 10.21 -14.14 10.13
C ASP A 66 10.14 -13.39 8.79
N GLU A 67 8.93 -13.00 8.30
CA GLU A 67 8.77 -12.13 7.11
C GLU A 67 9.39 -10.74 7.32
N GLU A 68 9.42 -10.25 8.55
CA GLU A 68 10.07 -8.99 8.95
C GLU A 68 11.53 -9.16 9.33
N ALA A 69 12.07 -10.38 9.21
CA ALA A 69 13.38 -10.75 9.75
C ALA A 69 13.53 -10.40 11.25
N GLY A 70 12.44 -10.50 12.02
CA GLY A 70 12.39 -10.10 13.42
C GLY A 70 12.64 -11.25 14.42
N ALA A 71 12.48 -10.91 15.70
CA ALA A 71 12.63 -11.84 16.81
C ALA A 71 11.33 -11.95 17.64
N LEU A 72 10.62 -13.08 17.50
CA LEU A 72 9.42 -13.36 18.29
C LEU A 72 9.78 -13.64 19.75
N SER A 73 9.10 -12.94 20.65
CA SER A 73 9.20 -13.03 22.10
C SER A 73 7.83 -13.04 22.77
N ASP A 74 7.77 -13.53 24.01
CA ASP A 74 6.52 -13.58 24.79
C ASP A 74 6.13 -12.18 25.31
N GLY A 75 4.82 -11.96 25.46
CA GLY A 75 4.26 -10.73 26.05
C GLY A 75 4.16 -9.55 25.09
N ALA A 76 3.84 -8.38 25.64
CA ALA A 76 3.63 -7.13 24.91
C ALA A 76 4.93 -6.42 24.57
N CYS A 77 4.86 -5.52 23.58
CA CYS A 77 5.95 -4.65 23.20
C CYS A 77 6.32 -3.72 24.36
N ALA A 78 7.61 -3.63 24.69
CA ALA A 78 8.11 -2.72 25.71
C ALA A 78 8.72 -1.47 25.06
N ARG A 79 7.93 -0.39 24.90
CA ARG A 79 8.38 0.88 24.32
C ARG A 79 8.30 2.03 25.31
N ALA A 80 9.33 2.87 25.33
CA ALA A 80 9.45 3.97 26.28
C ALA A 80 8.48 5.13 25.98
N ALA A 81 8.18 5.34 24.70
CA ALA A 81 7.20 6.30 24.20
C ALA A 81 6.58 5.76 22.91
N THR A 82 5.33 6.12 22.65
CA THR A 82 4.57 5.70 21.47
C THR A 82 3.72 6.85 20.95
N LEU A 83 3.66 7.00 19.63
CA LEU A 83 2.78 7.94 18.94
C LEU A 83 1.38 7.36 18.72
N GLY A 84 1.27 6.03 18.67
CA GLY A 84 0.01 5.31 18.53
C GLY A 84 0.22 3.84 18.20
N THR A 85 -0.88 3.16 17.90
CA THR A 85 -0.88 1.75 17.49
C THR A 85 -1.61 1.62 16.16
N CYS A 86 -1.00 0.95 15.19
CA CYS A 86 -1.70 0.53 13.99
C CYS A 86 -2.29 -0.86 14.18
N VAL A 87 -3.62 -0.97 14.16
CA VAL A 87 -4.34 -2.22 14.37
C VAL A 87 -4.70 -2.84 13.03
N ILE A 88 -4.02 -3.93 12.67
CA ILE A 88 -4.18 -4.62 11.39
C ILE A 88 -4.96 -5.92 11.63
N PRO A 89 -6.13 -6.13 11.00
CA PRO A 89 -6.84 -7.40 11.07
C PRO A 89 -6.02 -8.53 10.45
N ALA A 90 -5.87 -9.65 11.16
CA ALA A 90 -5.06 -10.80 10.71
C ALA A 90 -5.88 -12.10 10.56
N GLY A 91 -7.21 -11.99 10.51
CA GLY A 91 -8.15 -13.12 10.43
C GLY A 91 -9.15 -13.15 11.59
N GLU A 92 -9.98 -14.19 11.63
CA GLU A 92 -11.06 -14.29 12.62
C GLU A 92 -10.50 -14.34 14.06
N GLY A 93 -10.72 -13.26 14.79
CA GLY A 93 -10.26 -13.13 16.18
C GLY A 93 -8.77 -12.88 16.35
N MET A 94 -8.06 -12.48 15.28
CA MET A 94 -6.63 -12.13 15.31
C MET A 94 -6.40 -10.72 14.79
N SER A 95 -5.46 -10.01 15.40
CA SER A 95 -4.93 -8.75 14.92
C SER A 95 -3.42 -8.67 15.15
N ILE A 96 -2.76 -7.85 14.35
CA ILE A 96 -1.37 -7.42 14.53
C ILE A 96 -1.42 -5.95 14.95
N HIS A 97 -0.79 -5.61 16.05
CA HIS A 97 -0.73 -4.25 16.58
C HIS A 97 0.69 -3.72 16.39
N VAL A 98 0.92 -2.92 15.35
CA VAL A 98 2.23 -2.29 15.12
C VAL A 98 2.35 -1.05 15.99
N ILE A 99 3.34 -1.04 16.89
CA ILE A 99 3.55 0.02 17.86
C ILE A 99 4.43 1.10 17.25
N ALA A 100 3.83 2.22 16.86
CA ALA A 100 4.56 3.38 16.36
C ALA A 100 5.35 4.03 17.50
N SER A 101 6.63 3.69 17.60
CA SER A 101 7.50 4.09 18.70
C SER A 101 8.01 5.53 18.54
N GLY A 102 8.24 6.22 19.66
CA GLY A 102 8.78 7.59 19.70
C GLY A 102 7.85 8.60 20.37
N ASP A 103 8.36 9.81 20.56
CA ASP A 103 7.68 10.95 21.21
C ASP A 103 7.64 12.22 20.33
N ASP A 104 8.14 12.15 19.09
CA ASP A 104 8.05 13.26 18.15
C ASP A 104 6.63 13.40 17.57
N THR A 105 5.82 14.24 18.21
CA THR A 105 4.44 14.49 17.78
C THR A 105 4.30 15.14 16.41
N SER A 106 5.39 15.59 15.76
CA SER A 106 5.33 16.02 14.36
C SER A 106 5.13 14.85 13.39
N MET A 107 5.41 13.62 13.84
CA MET A 107 5.28 12.41 13.03
C MET A 107 3.88 11.78 13.09
N CYS A 108 2.96 12.28 13.94
CA CYS A 108 1.64 11.68 14.17
C CYS A 108 0.84 11.44 12.88
N SER A 109 0.74 12.45 11.99
CA SER A 109 0.02 12.29 10.72
C SER A 109 0.72 11.34 9.75
N THR A 110 2.05 11.27 9.79
CA THR A 110 2.83 10.35 8.95
C THR A 110 2.59 8.90 9.36
N VAL A 111 2.68 8.59 10.66
CA VAL A 111 2.46 7.22 11.14
C VAL A 111 1.00 6.79 11.01
N GLY A 112 0.04 7.70 11.22
CA GLY A 112 -1.38 7.44 11.01
C GLY A 112 -1.69 7.15 9.54
N GLN A 113 -1.20 8.02 8.64
CA GLN A 113 -1.36 7.80 7.20
C GLN A 113 -0.69 6.51 6.73
N ALA A 114 0.49 6.17 7.27
CA ALA A 114 1.17 4.93 6.92
C ALA A 114 0.37 3.70 7.36
N CYS A 115 -0.22 3.76 8.56
CA CYS A 115 -1.11 2.72 9.06
C CYS A 115 -2.31 2.51 8.14
N GLU A 116 -3.04 3.57 7.83
CA GLU A 116 -4.31 3.48 7.10
C GLU A 116 -4.09 3.20 5.61
N SER A 117 -3.07 3.81 5.01
CA SER A 117 -2.84 3.74 3.57
C SER A 117 -2.06 2.49 3.16
N PHE A 118 -0.99 2.14 3.91
CA PHE A 118 -0.09 1.04 3.53
C PHE A 118 -0.35 -0.23 4.32
N ALA A 119 -0.49 -0.12 5.64
CA ALA A 119 -0.74 -1.29 6.48
C ALA A 119 -2.22 -1.71 6.48
N ARG A 120 -3.13 -0.84 6.00
CA ARG A 120 -4.58 -1.05 5.98
C ARG A 120 -5.14 -1.35 7.37
N GLY A 121 -4.51 -0.77 8.39
CA GLY A 121 -4.96 -0.87 9.78
C GLY A 121 -5.75 0.36 10.21
N ASP A 122 -6.38 0.24 11.37
CA ASP A 122 -6.97 1.37 12.08
C ASP A 122 -5.90 2.00 12.99
N PHE A 123 -5.63 3.29 12.81
CA PHE A 123 -4.66 3.97 13.67
C PHE A 123 -5.32 4.46 14.97
N GLU A 124 -4.82 3.95 16.10
CA GLU A 124 -5.20 4.36 17.45
C GLU A 124 -4.13 5.33 18.00
N PRO A 125 -4.32 6.66 17.91
CA PRO A 125 -3.33 7.62 18.37
C PRO A 125 -3.21 7.61 19.90
N THR A 126 -2.03 7.93 20.42
CA THR A 126 -1.92 8.34 21.82
C THR A 126 -2.50 9.73 22.03
N ALA A 127 -2.72 10.11 23.30
CA ALA A 127 -3.22 11.44 23.65
C ALA A 127 -2.37 12.59 23.07
N ASP A 128 -1.08 12.38 22.88
CA ASP A 128 -0.17 13.37 22.30
C ASP A 128 -0.33 13.51 20.77
N CYS A 129 -0.93 12.52 20.11
CA CYS A 129 -1.24 12.52 18.68
C CYS A 129 -2.72 12.81 18.35
N GLU A 130 -3.60 12.86 19.34
CA GLU A 130 -5.01 13.24 19.13
C GLU A 130 -5.12 14.63 18.50
N GLY A 131 -5.89 14.72 17.41
CA GLY A 131 -6.11 15.98 16.67
C GLY A 131 -4.95 16.45 15.80
N LYS A 132 -3.89 15.64 15.65
CA LYS A 132 -2.73 15.93 14.77
C LYS A 132 -2.70 15.08 13.49
N LEU A 133 -3.66 14.16 13.32
CA LEU A 133 -3.69 13.27 12.14
C LEU A 133 -3.99 14.01 10.84
N ASP A 134 -4.75 15.10 10.93
CA ASP A 134 -5.07 15.99 9.80
C ASP A 134 -3.94 16.98 9.47
N ASP A 135 -2.89 17.05 10.30
CA ASP A 135 -1.75 17.92 10.01
C ASP A 135 -1.05 17.40 8.74
N PRO A 136 -0.67 18.27 7.80
CA PRO A 136 0.09 17.84 6.64
C PRO A 136 1.37 17.14 7.13
N PRO A 137 1.65 15.91 6.65
CA PRO A 137 2.81 15.17 7.12
C PRO A 137 4.07 16.00 6.87
N PRO A 138 5.05 16.00 7.80
CA PRO A 138 6.35 16.57 7.54
C PRO A 138 6.84 16.02 6.22
N GLN A 139 6.93 16.89 5.21
CA GLN A 139 7.48 16.48 3.94
C GLN A 139 8.92 16.08 4.23
N PRO A 140 9.39 14.92 3.74
CA PRO A 140 10.82 14.67 3.68
C PRO A 140 11.47 15.93 3.13
N VAL A 141 12.64 16.31 3.65
CA VAL A 141 13.46 17.30 2.95
C VAL A 141 13.86 16.61 1.65
N GLU A 142 13.00 16.70 0.64
CA GLU A 142 13.34 16.26 -0.69
C GLU A 142 14.62 17.01 -1.03
N PRO A 143 15.69 16.34 -1.50
CA PRO A 143 16.75 17.06 -2.17
C PRO A 143 16.07 17.98 -3.18
N GLU A 144 16.40 19.28 -3.15
CA GLU A 144 15.73 20.28 -3.98
C GLU A 144 15.59 19.71 -5.39
N ALA A 145 14.34 19.63 -5.86
CA ALA A 145 14.07 19.06 -7.17
C ALA A 145 14.93 19.77 -8.21
N GLU A 146 15.83 19.03 -8.84
CA GLU A 146 16.76 19.57 -9.82
C GLU A 146 16.26 19.22 -11.23
N LEU A 147 16.13 20.22 -12.09
CA LEU A 147 15.88 19.97 -13.50
C LEU A 147 17.23 19.68 -14.19
N VAL A 148 17.44 18.42 -14.57
CA VAL A 148 18.65 17.98 -15.27
C VAL A 148 18.36 17.95 -16.76
N CYS A 149 19.13 18.71 -17.54
CA CYS A 149 19.03 18.74 -18.99
C CYS A 149 20.29 18.18 -19.63
N SER A 150 20.13 17.25 -20.57
CA SER A 150 21.22 16.68 -21.35
C SER A 150 20.84 16.56 -22.81
N GLU A 151 21.84 16.32 -23.66
CA GLU A 151 21.60 15.97 -25.06
C GLU A 151 20.88 14.61 -25.15
N PRO A 152 20.03 14.40 -26.17
CA PRO A 152 19.44 13.10 -26.42
C PRO A 152 20.53 12.03 -26.65
N LEU A 153 20.24 10.78 -26.28
CA LEU A 153 21.18 9.68 -26.50
C LEU A 153 21.41 9.44 -28.00
N GLU A 154 22.50 8.75 -28.33
CA GLU A 154 22.82 8.44 -29.73
C GLU A 154 21.70 7.62 -30.39
N GLY A 155 21.15 8.14 -31.48
CA GLY A 155 20.07 7.50 -32.24
C GLY A 155 18.67 7.99 -31.88
N GLU A 156 18.52 8.79 -30.84
CA GLU A 156 17.24 9.38 -30.46
C GLU A 156 16.92 10.68 -31.21
N PRO A 157 15.62 11.03 -31.33
CA PRO A 157 15.24 12.36 -31.82
C PRO A 157 15.66 13.46 -30.81
N PRO A 158 15.73 14.73 -31.27
CA PRO A 158 15.86 15.87 -30.36
C PRO A 158 14.79 15.83 -29.26
N GLY A 159 15.16 16.26 -28.04
CA GLY A 159 14.22 16.46 -26.95
C GLY A 159 13.30 17.66 -27.18
N GLN A 160 12.29 17.77 -26.32
CA GLN A 160 11.23 18.78 -26.37
C GLN A 160 11.63 20.11 -25.72
N SER A 161 12.74 20.14 -24.98
CA SER A 161 13.21 21.34 -24.29
C SER A 161 14.05 22.26 -25.19
N GLU A 162 14.41 23.44 -24.67
CA GLU A 162 15.20 24.41 -25.41
C GLU A 162 16.50 23.78 -25.94
N GLY A 163 16.87 24.10 -27.18
CA GLY A 163 18.06 23.55 -27.82
C GLY A 163 17.93 22.09 -28.27
N GLY A 164 16.76 21.46 -28.12
CA GLY A 164 16.56 20.04 -28.43
C GLY A 164 17.10 19.11 -27.33
N GLN A 165 17.28 19.64 -26.12
CA GLN A 165 17.69 18.86 -24.95
C GLN A 165 16.52 18.07 -24.36
N VAL A 166 16.85 17.01 -23.64
CA VAL A 166 15.92 16.24 -22.81
C VAL A 166 16.10 16.72 -21.38
N CYS A 167 15.06 17.34 -20.83
CA CYS A 167 15.07 17.84 -19.46
C CYS A 167 14.16 16.98 -18.58
N THR A 168 14.71 16.50 -17.46
CA THR A 168 14.02 15.60 -16.53
C THR A 168 14.23 16.08 -15.10
N TRP A 169 13.15 16.11 -14.32
CA TRP A 169 13.24 16.45 -12.91
C TRP A 169 13.81 15.28 -12.11
N ARG A 170 14.93 15.49 -11.41
CA ARG A 170 15.39 14.58 -10.36
C ARG A 170 14.56 14.79 -9.10
N SER A 171 13.41 14.13 -9.06
CA SER A 171 12.48 14.12 -7.92
C SER A 171 11.56 12.90 -7.98
N MET A 172 10.88 12.57 -6.88
CA MET A 172 9.94 11.44 -6.82
C MET A 172 8.76 11.56 -7.78
N SER A 173 8.40 12.77 -8.20
CA SER A 173 7.32 13.03 -9.15
C SER A 173 7.80 13.30 -10.58
N GLY A 174 9.11 13.23 -10.82
CA GLY A 174 9.72 13.56 -12.11
C GLY A 174 9.57 12.45 -13.15
N CYS A 175 9.31 12.87 -14.39
CA CYS A 175 9.31 12.01 -15.57
C CYS A 175 10.16 12.64 -16.68
N THR A 176 10.88 11.80 -17.42
CA THR A 176 11.47 12.16 -18.71
C THR A 176 10.39 12.18 -19.79
N GLU A 177 10.78 12.45 -21.02
CA GLU A 177 9.87 12.48 -22.16
C GLU A 177 9.36 11.08 -22.52
N PRO A 178 8.11 10.95 -23.01
CA PRO A 178 7.52 9.65 -23.33
C PRO A 178 8.39 8.82 -24.28
N GLY A 179 8.59 7.55 -23.94
CA GLY A 179 9.40 6.62 -24.72
C GLY A 179 10.90 6.66 -24.42
N ARG A 180 11.34 7.47 -23.47
CA ARG A 180 12.69 7.43 -22.90
C ARG A 180 12.66 6.82 -21.50
N ASN A 181 13.75 6.19 -21.06
CA ASN A 181 13.87 5.71 -19.69
C ASN A 181 14.38 6.84 -18.78
N PHE A 182 13.81 6.97 -17.59
CA PHE A 182 14.20 8.01 -16.62
C PHE A 182 15.68 7.90 -16.21
N ALA A 183 16.16 6.68 -15.94
CA ALA A 183 17.51 6.42 -15.42
C ALA A 183 18.63 6.74 -16.42
N ASP A 184 18.31 6.79 -17.72
CA ASP A 184 19.24 7.21 -18.77
C ASP A 184 19.61 8.70 -18.70
N TYR A 185 18.72 9.52 -18.11
CA TYR A 185 18.84 10.97 -18.07
C TYR A 185 19.17 11.51 -16.68
N VAL A 186 18.77 10.78 -15.64
CA VAL A 186 18.86 11.23 -14.25
C VAL A 186 19.24 10.07 -13.34
N SER A 187 20.24 10.29 -12.48
CA SER A 187 20.62 9.31 -11.46
C SER A 187 19.53 9.11 -10.41
N CYS A 188 19.26 7.85 -10.11
CA CYS A 188 18.37 7.41 -9.04
C CYS A 188 18.98 7.51 -7.63
N GLU A 189 20.31 7.66 -7.49
CA GLU A 189 21.00 7.65 -6.19
C GLU A 189 20.39 8.62 -5.16
N PRO A 190 20.09 9.89 -5.50
CA PRO A 190 19.51 10.81 -4.53
C PRO A 190 18.06 10.50 -4.16
N LEU A 191 17.38 9.63 -4.92
CA LEU A 191 15.97 9.28 -4.72
C LEU A 191 15.78 8.07 -3.81
N TYR A 192 16.80 7.23 -3.61
CA TYR A 192 16.72 6.08 -2.71
C TYR A 192 16.35 6.47 -1.28
N ASP A 193 16.91 7.58 -0.79
CA ASP A 193 16.71 8.00 0.60
C ASP A 193 15.45 8.85 0.82
N VAL A 194 14.85 9.41 -0.24
CA VAL A 194 13.70 10.35 -0.12
C VAL A 194 12.47 9.68 0.48
N ARG A 195 12.26 8.40 0.16
CA ARG A 195 11.14 7.59 0.66
C ARG A 195 11.58 6.27 1.30
N GLY A 196 12.88 6.12 1.54
CA GLY A 196 13.44 4.92 2.16
C GLY A 196 13.27 3.67 1.29
N TYR A 197 13.99 3.62 0.17
CA TYR A 197 14.08 2.43 -0.66
C TYR A 197 14.43 1.20 0.21
N TYR A 198 13.68 0.14 0.00
CA TYR A 198 13.96 -1.16 0.57
C TYR A 198 13.65 -2.25 -0.47
N PRO A 199 14.54 -3.25 -0.62
CA PRO A 199 14.26 -4.35 -1.50
C PRO A 199 13.14 -5.20 -0.90
N ALA A 200 12.11 -5.45 -1.70
CA ALA A 200 11.05 -6.40 -1.40
C ALA A 200 10.81 -7.20 -2.66
N PRO A 201 11.09 -8.52 -2.67
CA PRO A 201 10.98 -9.31 -3.88
C PRO A 201 9.55 -9.23 -4.44
N PRO A 202 9.40 -9.14 -5.77
CA PRO A 202 8.09 -9.17 -6.40
C PRO A 202 7.38 -10.50 -6.11
N MET A 203 6.04 -10.49 -6.17
CA MET A 203 5.29 -11.73 -6.04
C MET A 203 5.71 -12.71 -7.15
N PRO A 204 5.99 -13.99 -6.82
CA PRO A 204 6.43 -14.97 -7.81
C PRO A 204 5.30 -15.29 -8.81
N GLU A 205 5.64 -15.44 -10.09
CA GLU A 205 4.68 -15.90 -11.10
C GLU A 205 4.48 -17.41 -10.94
N ALA A 206 3.26 -17.81 -10.56
CA ALA A 206 2.93 -19.23 -10.40
C ALA A 206 2.88 -19.97 -11.74
N THR A 207 2.52 -19.29 -12.83
CA THR A 207 2.37 -19.82 -14.20
C THR A 207 2.42 -18.69 -15.22
N ARG A 208 3.08 -18.92 -16.37
CA ARG A 208 3.09 -17.98 -17.53
C ARG A 208 1.68 -17.48 -17.86
N ASP A 209 1.52 -16.17 -17.93
CA ASP A 209 0.28 -15.54 -18.38
C ASP A 209 0.02 -15.75 -19.91
N PRO A 210 -1.06 -16.45 -20.31
CA PRO A 210 -1.38 -16.68 -21.72
C PRO A 210 -1.78 -15.40 -22.47
N ARG A 211 -2.13 -14.31 -21.78
CA ARG A 211 -2.48 -13.02 -22.41
C ARG A 211 -1.28 -12.40 -23.12
N LEU A 212 -0.05 -12.77 -22.77
CA LEU A 212 1.15 -12.33 -23.49
C LEU A 212 1.18 -12.82 -24.95
N ASP A 213 0.39 -13.84 -25.29
CA ASP A 213 0.25 -14.32 -26.67
C ASP A 213 -0.77 -13.50 -27.49
N ASP A 214 -1.56 -12.62 -26.85
CA ASP A 214 -2.45 -11.66 -27.51
C ASP A 214 -1.66 -10.38 -27.87
N PRO A 215 -1.48 -10.07 -29.17
CA PRO A 215 -0.73 -8.89 -29.59
C PRO A 215 -1.32 -7.57 -29.06
N ALA A 216 -2.63 -7.49 -28.83
CA ALA A 216 -3.26 -6.28 -28.31
C ALA A 216 -2.90 -6.08 -26.83
N TYR A 217 -2.94 -7.15 -26.03
CA TYR A 217 -2.53 -7.08 -24.63
C TYR A 217 -1.03 -6.81 -24.50
N ALA A 218 -0.19 -7.49 -25.29
CA ALA A 218 1.26 -7.29 -25.26
C ALA A 218 1.66 -5.86 -25.66
N ALA A 219 0.97 -5.27 -26.64
CA ALA A 219 1.18 -3.86 -27.02
C ALA A 219 0.76 -2.90 -25.90
N GLU A 220 -0.36 -3.18 -25.23
CA GLU A 220 -0.83 -2.35 -24.11
C GLU A 220 0.12 -2.46 -22.92
N LEU A 221 0.56 -3.67 -22.56
CA LEU A 221 1.52 -3.92 -21.49
C LEU A 221 2.86 -3.22 -21.77
N THR A 222 3.34 -3.26 -23.01
CA THR A 222 4.55 -2.52 -23.43
C THR A 222 4.35 -1.03 -23.22
N TRP A 223 3.21 -0.46 -23.65
CA TRP A 223 2.93 0.97 -23.45
C TRP A 223 2.88 1.34 -21.96
N VAL A 224 2.21 0.54 -21.12
CA VAL A 224 2.17 0.77 -19.66
C VAL A 224 3.59 0.76 -19.08
N LYS A 225 4.41 -0.22 -19.47
CA LYS A 225 5.81 -0.31 -19.05
C LYS A 225 6.59 0.95 -19.46
N GLU A 226 6.48 1.41 -20.69
CA GLU A 226 7.12 2.64 -21.18
C GLU A 226 6.71 3.87 -20.34
N GLN A 227 5.43 4.01 -19.99
CA GLN A 227 4.98 5.13 -19.14
C GLN A 227 5.62 5.10 -17.75
N ILE A 228 5.71 3.91 -17.14
CA ILE A 228 6.30 3.73 -15.81
C ILE A 228 7.81 3.99 -15.87
N GLU A 229 8.48 3.47 -16.90
CA GLU A 229 9.93 3.56 -17.08
C GLU A 229 10.40 4.96 -17.46
N SER A 230 9.52 5.78 -18.04
CA SER A 230 9.77 7.21 -18.24
C SER A 230 9.78 8.02 -16.94
N CYS A 231 9.47 7.43 -15.78
CA CYS A 231 9.38 8.15 -14.52
C CYS A 231 10.31 7.59 -13.44
N SER A 232 10.52 8.37 -12.38
CA SER A 232 11.29 8.01 -11.18
C SER A 232 10.90 6.68 -10.51
N CYS A 233 9.78 6.06 -10.90
CA CYS A 233 9.37 4.72 -10.50
C CYS A 233 10.50 3.69 -10.67
N VAL A 234 11.31 3.82 -11.72
CA VAL A 234 12.45 2.91 -11.98
C VAL A 234 13.47 2.89 -10.85
N CYS A 235 13.60 3.98 -10.10
CA CYS A 235 14.54 4.09 -8.98
C CYS A 235 14.18 3.19 -7.80
N CYS A 236 12.96 2.64 -7.77
CA CYS A 236 12.56 1.62 -6.79
C CYS A 236 12.13 0.32 -7.46
N HIS A 237 11.68 0.35 -8.72
CA HIS A 237 10.92 -0.73 -9.33
C HIS A 237 11.53 -1.26 -10.63
N GLN A 238 12.78 -0.93 -10.93
CA GLN A 238 13.54 -1.55 -12.01
C GLN A 238 14.77 -2.23 -11.40
N GLY A 239 14.80 -3.57 -11.43
CA GLY A 239 15.84 -4.36 -10.76
C GLY A 239 17.26 -3.90 -11.08
N SER A 240 17.56 -3.60 -12.35
CA SER A 240 18.85 -3.11 -12.85
C SER A 240 19.30 -1.78 -12.27
N GLU A 241 18.36 -0.91 -11.90
CA GLU A 241 18.64 0.44 -11.41
C GLU A 241 18.77 0.50 -9.90
N THR A 242 18.23 -0.50 -9.20
CA THR A 242 18.18 -0.50 -7.73
C THR A 242 19.43 -1.13 -7.09
N PRO A 243 19.86 -0.67 -5.90
CA PRO A 243 21.06 -1.20 -5.25
C PRO A 243 21.00 -2.69 -4.84
N ALA A 244 19.81 -3.21 -4.55
CA ALA A 244 19.62 -4.55 -3.98
C ALA A 244 18.40 -5.31 -4.53
N GLY A 245 17.89 -4.90 -5.70
CA GLY A 245 16.69 -5.47 -6.33
C GLY A 245 15.44 -4.60 -6.14
N ALA A 246 14.43 -4.82 -6.97
CA ALA A 246 13.23 -3.99 -6.95
C ALA A 246 12.46 -4.05 -5.61
N ALA A 247 11.66 -3.03 -5.36
CA ALA A 247 10.77 -2.91 -4.21
C ALA A 247 9.35 -3.28 -4.61
N ILE A 248 8.78 -4.34 -4.03
CA ILE A 248 7.36 -4.77 -4.13
C ILE A 248 6.96 -5.32 -5.51
N TRP A 249 7.36 -4.65 -6.60
CA TRP A 249 7.12 -5.03 -7.98
C TRP A 249 8.30 -4.55 -8.85
N ASP A 250 8.50 -5.21 -9.99
CA ASP A 250 9.66 -4.98 -10.87
C ASP A 250 9.21 -4.90 -12.33
N THR A 251 9.59 -3.85 -13.07
CA THR A 251 9.31 -3.74 -14.51
C THR A 251 10.14 -4.72 -15.32
N GLU A 252 11.25 -5.24 -14.79
CA GLU A 252 12.11 -6.25 -15.40
C GLU A 252 11.72 -7.68 -15.03
N PHE A 253 10.64 -7.85 -14.28
CA PHE A 253 10.11 -9.16 -13.94
C PHE A 253 9.87 -10.00 -15.20
N GLU A 254 10.39 -11.23 -15.21
CA GLU A 254 10.26 -12.15 -16.34
C GLU A 254 8.78 -12.51 -16.57
N GLY A 255 8.34 -12.48 -17.84
CA GLY A 255 6.94 -12.76 -18.18
C GLY A 255 6.07 -11.52 -18.08
N ASN A 256 4.95 -11.62 -17.37
CA ASN A 256 4.02 -10.50 -17.24
C ASN A 256 4.36 -9.68 -15.99
N PHE A 257 5.05 -8.56 -16.13
CA PHE A 257 5.49 -7.77 -14.98
C PHE A 257 4.34 -7.29 -14.09
N VAL A 258 3.12 -7.10 -14.62
CA VAL A 258 2.00 -6.67 -13.78
C VAL A 258 1.53 -7.77 -12.84
N SER A 259 1.90 -9.04 -13.10
CA SER A 259 1.64 -10.16 -12.18
C SER A 259 2.35 -10.01 -10.83
N ALA A 260 3.45 -9.25 -10.78
CA ALA A 260 4.17 -8.95 -9.54
C ALA A 260 3.38 -8.07 -8.55
N PHE A 261 2.37 -7.34 -9.03
CA PHE A 261 1.57 -6.44 -8.20
C PHE A 261 0.55 -7.21 -7.36
N SER A 262 0.41 -6.86 -6.09
CA SER A 262 -0.73 -7.28 -5.27
C SER A 262 -2.05 -6.69 -5.81
N PRO A 263 -3.22 -7.27 -5.48
CA PRO A 263 -4.51 -6.65 -5.82
C PRO A 263 -4.60 -5.21 -5.33
N TRP A 264 -4.11 -4.93 -4.12
CA TRP A 264 -4.04 -3.57 -3.61
C TRP A 264 -3.12 -2.68 -4.46
N GLY A 265 -1.96 -3.18 -4.87
CA GLY A 265 -1.04 -2.45 -5.75
C GLY A 265 -1.69 -2.09 -7.08
N LEU A 266 -2.46 -2.99 -7.68
CA LEU A 266 -3.24 -2.69 -8.89
C LEU A 266 -4.34 -1.66 -8.64
N ALA A 267 -5.01 -1.73 -7.49
CA ALA A 267 -6.03 -0.74 -7.11
C ALA A 267 -5.43 0.66 -6.90
N PHE A 268 -4.25 0.70 -6.30
CA PHE A 268 -3.45 1.91 -6.18
C PHE A 268 -3.07 2.46 -7.56
N MET A 269 -2.57 1.63 -8.48
CA MET A 269 -2.23 2.07 -9.83
C MET A 269 -3.45 2.50 -10.64
N GLY A 270 -4.60 1.84 -10.45
CA GLY A 270 -5.88 2.18 -11.06
C GLY A 270 -6.60 3.40 -10.46
N GLY A 271 -6.02 4.06 -9.45
CA GLY A 271 -6.59 5.27 -8.84
C GLY A 271 -7.79 5.04 -7.91
N TYR A 272 -7.99 3.81 -7.46
CA TYR A 272 -9.02 3.48 -6.45
C TYR A 272 -8.54 3.74 -5.03
N VAL A 273 -7.24 3.90 -4.84
CA VAL A 273 -6.60 4.36 -3.61
C VAL A 273 -5.86 5.66 -3.90
N LYS A 274 -5.98 6.65 -3.00
CA LYS A 274 -5.34 7.96 -3.18
C LYS A 274 -3.82 7.83 -3.20
N SER A 275 -3.21 8.30 -4.28
CA SER A 275 -1.75 8.30 -4.47
C SER A 275 -1.06 9.63 -4.14
N SER A 276 -1.83 10.62 -3.62
CA SER A 276 -1.38 12.00 -3.38
C SER A 276 -0.14 12.12 -2.49
N ILE A 277 0.11 11.11 -1.66
CA ILE A 277 1.28 11.03 -0.78
C ILE A 277 2.61 11.04 -1.52
N PHE A 278 2.64 10.63 -2.80
CA PHE A 278 3.85 10.64 -3.64
C PHE A 278 4.06 11.96 -4.37
N GLY A 279 3.18 12.94 -4.16
CA GLY A 279 3.21 14.23 -4.83
C GLY A 279 2.85 14.13 -6.31
N SER A 280 2.66 15.30 -6.94
CA SER A 280 2.41 15.42 -8.37
C SER A 280 3.08 16.68 -8.91
N ARG A 281 3.36 16.68 -10.21
CA ARG A 281 3.75 17.85 -10.98
C ARG A 281 2.68 18.15 -12.01
N ALA A 282 2.56 19.41 -12.40
CA ALA A 282 1.70 19.77 -13.52
C ALA A 282 2.22 19.09 -14.79
N PRO A 283 1.35 18.53 -15.65
CA PRO A 283 1.78 17.83 -16.87
C PRO A 283 2.65 18.69 -17.78
N GLU A 284 2.39 20.01 -17.84
CA GLU A 284 3.16 20.96 -18.65
C GLU A 284 4.60 21.14 -18.16
N GLU A 285 4.87 20.83 -16.89
CA GLU A 285 6.19 20.90 -16.27
C GLU A 285 6.87 19.53 -16.19
N ASN A 286 6.18 18.46 -16.60
CA ASN A 286 6.59 17.06 -16.40
C ASN A 286 6.43 16.24 -17.67
N ASN A 287 6.73 16.84 -18.82
CA ASN A 287 6.74 16.16 -20.13
C ASN A 287 5.40 15.49 -20.51
N GLY A 288 4.29 16.05 -20.06
CA GLY A 288 2.94 15.56 -20.30
C GLY A 288 2.44 14.51 -19.30
N PHE A 289 3.27 14.08 -18.35
CA PHE A 289 2.90 13.08 -17.35
C PHE A 289 2.10 13.68 -16.18
N SER A 290 0.97 13.07 -15.87
CA SER A 290 0.13 13.37 -14.70
C SER A 290 0.07 12.18 -13.74
N ARG A 291 -0.04 12.46 -12.42
CA ARG A 291 -0.32 11.49 -11.34
C ARG A 291 -1.47 11.97 -10.44
N ASP A 292 -2.41 12.70 -11.01
CA ASP A 292 -3.58 13.22 -10.29
C ASP A 292 -4.62 12.14 -9.97
N VAL A 293 -4.65 11.05 -10.75
CA VAL A 293 -5.58 9.92 -10.57
C VAL A 293 -4.85 8.60 -10.35
N SER A 294 -4.00 8.18 -11.30
CA SER A 294 -3.33 6.87 -11.24
C SER A 294 -2.18 6.86 -10.23
N GLY A 295 -1.85 5.67 -9.71
CA GLY A 295 -0.72 5.47 -8.82
C GLY A 295 0.64 5.72 -9.49
N THR A 296 0.74 5.44 -10.79
CA THR A 296 1.89 5.77 -11.65
C THR A 296 1.61 7.00 -12.51
N PRO A 297 2.61 7.85 -12.80
CA PRO A 297 2.40 8.92 -13.75
C PRO A 297 2.15 8.37 -15.15
N THR A 298 1.36 9.09 -15.95
CA THR A 298 1.04 8.71 -17.34
C THR A 298 0.69 9.93 -18.17
N THR A 299 0.92 9.88 -19.48
CA THR A 299 0.42 10.88 -20.43
C THR A 299 -1.03 10.65 -20.84
N ASP A 300 -1.61 9.49 -20.49
CA ASP A 300 -3.00 9.14 -20.76
C ASP A 300 -3.60 8.44 -19.53
N ILE A 301 -4.32 9.23 -18.72
CA ILE A 301 -4.89 8.79 -17.45
C ILE A 301 -5.98 7.74 -17.68
N ASP A 302 -6.90 8.01 -18.60
CA ASP A 302 -8.05 7.14 -18.86
C ASP A 302 -7.59 5.76 -19.37
N ARG A 303 -6.57 5.74 -20.23
CA ARG A 303 -5.98 4.50 -20.73
C ARG A 303 -5.27 3.70 -19.63
N MET A 304 -4.47 4.37 -18.81
CA MET A 304 -3.74 3.74 -17.70
C MET A 304 -4.69 3.16 -16.66
N VAL A 305 -5.67 3.95 -16.21
CA VAL A 305 -6.69 3.51 -15.26
C VAL A 305 -7.42 2.29 -15.82
N LYS A 306 -7.90 2.36 -17.07
CA LYS A 306 -8.60 1.25 -17.71
C LYS A 306 -7.77 -0.03 -17.72
N PHE A 307 -6.48 0.04 -18.03
CA PHE A 307 -5.61 -1.13 -18.03
C PHE A 307 -5.56 -1.81 -16.64
N PHE A 308 -5.29 -1.04 -15.58
CA PHE A 308 -5.21 -1.59 -14.22
C PHE A 308 -6.56 -2.06 -13.68
N THR A 309 -7.67 -1.41 -14.07
CA THR A 309 -9.03 -1.88 -13.77
C THR A 309 -9.31 -3.24 -14.40
N GLU A 310 -8.94 -3.43 -15.68
CA GLU A 310 -9.13 -4.71 -16.35
C GLU A 310 -8.21 -5.80 -15.77
N GLU A 311 -7.02 -5.44 -15.31
CA GLU A 311 -6.13 -6.37 -14.60
C GLU A 311 -6.73 -6.82 -13.26
N LEU A 312 -7.30 -5.90 -12.47
CA LEU A 312 -8.06 -6.25 -11.25
C LEU A 312 -9.22 -7.19 -11.54
N ARG A 313 -10.03 -6.83 -12.55
CA ARG A 313 -11.19 -7.63 -12.96
C ARG A 313 -10.80 -9.02 -13.44
N HIS A 314 -9.68 -9.14 -14.14
CA HIS A 314 -9.11 -10.42 -14.56
C HIS A 314 -8.80 -11.31 -13.35
N ARG A 315 -8.37 -10.71 -12.24
CA ARG A 315 -8.06 -11.39 -10.98
C ARG A 315 -9.27 -11.60 -10.07
N GLY A 316 -10.47 -11.22 -10.53
CA GLY A 316 -11.72 -11.44 -9.80
C GLY A 316 -12.06 -10.34 -8.78
N TYR A 317 -11.33 -9.23 -8.79
CA TYR A 317 -11.60 -8.08 -7.93
C TYR A 317 -12.42 -7.01 -8.66
N ALA A 318 -13.20 -6.27 -7.90
CA ALA A 318 -13.93 -5.09 -8.34
C ALA A 318 -13.42 -3.84 -7.58
N PRO A 319 -13.56 -2.63 -8.16
CA PRO A 319 -13.17 -1.38 -7.48
C PRO A 319 -13.75 -1.22 -6.08
N GLU A 320 -14.97 -1.73 -5.87
CA GLU A 320 -15.69 -1.65 -4.60
C GLU A 320 -14.98 -2.40 -3.47
N ASP A 321 -14.20 -3.44 -3.81
CA ASP A 321 -13.43 -4.24 -2.85
C ASP A 321 -12.33 -3.42 -2.15
N PHE A 322 -11.99 -2.24 -2.67
CA PHE A 322 -10.93 -1.37 -2.16
C PHE A 322 -11.45 -0.08 -1.51
N SER A 323 -12.77 0.11 -1.45
CA SER A 323 -13.39 1.26 -0.80
C SER A 323 -13.08 1.32 0.71
N GLU A 324 -13.15 2.51 1.30
CA GLU A 324 -12.92 2.74 2.73
C GLU A 324 -13.83 1.87 3.63
N ASP A 325 -15.01 1.47 3.12
CA ASP A 325 -15.99 0.63 3.82
C ASP A 325 -15.81 -0.88 3.57
N SER A 326 -14.83 -1.30 2.76
CA SER A 326 -14.64 -2.71 2.42
C SER A 326 -13.89 -3.44 3.55
N PRO A 327 -14.52 -4.41 4.24
CA PRO A 327 -13.81 -5.25 5.20
C PRO A 327 -12.73 -6.03 4.44
N GLY A 328 -11.46 -5.82 4.83
CA GLY A 328 -10.27 -6.32 4.13
C GLY A 328 -10.45 -7.72 3.53
N SER A 329 -10.60 -7.76 2.21
CA SER A 329 -10.57 -9.01 1.44
C SER A 329 -9.10 -9.40 1.23
N PHE A 330 -8.62 -10.30 2.10
CA PHE A 330 -7.38 -11.04 1.93
C PHE A 330 -7.71 -12.48 1.58
#